data_AF-A0A7K5YSU2-F1
#
_entry.id   AF-A0A7K5YSU2-F1
#
_cell.length_a   1.000
_cell.length_b   1.000
_cell.length_c   1.000
_cell.angle_alpha   90.00
_cell.angle_beta   90.00
_cell.angle_gamma   90.00
#
_symmetry.space_group_name_H-M   'P 1'
#
loop_
_entity.id
_entity.type
_entity.pdbx_description
1 polymer ?
#
loop_
_entity_poly.entity_id
_entity_poly.type
_entity_poly.pdbx_seq_one_letter_code
_entity_poly.pdbx_strand_id
1 'polypeptide(L)'
;MGCRLIRGLSGAAVFLVSVALLSMRHRGAQETARYLGLSKGMAEKLEQQSRASPEDAMGGGGSRQKDLQVHPPEGGRTEWSLTLGDIFIAVKTTKRFHQSRMELLLDTWISQAREQTYVFTDEEDDALKRRIGNHVVFTNCSPEHSHPALSCKMAAEFDAFLASGRSWFCHLDDDNYLNPQALLKLLSSYSAMWDVYLGKPSLNRPIHASETLPNNQTKSVRFWFATGGAGFCISRKLASKMVPWASGRNFLSTSELIRLPDDCTVGYIIECKVGGQLLPNTLFHSHLENLQLIPASQLMQQVTLSYGVFENKLNVIELSGPFSPQEDPSSRFRSLHCHLYPDTSWCLQAVGW
;
A
#
# COMPACT_ATOMS: atom_id res chain seq x y z
N MET A 1 -17.21 12.78 -59.83
CA MET A 1 -17.88 11.57 -59.28
C MET A 1 -16.94 10.96 -58.24
N GLY A 2 -17.32 10.94 -56.97
CA GLY A 2 -16.49 10.39 -55.89
C GLY A 2 -17.34 10.07 -54.67
N CYS A 3 -18.10 8.98 -54.72
CA CYS A 3 -18.84 8.46 -53.58
C CYS A 3 -17.88 7.71 -52.65
N ARG A 4 -17.68 8.22 -51.42
CA ARG A 4 -17.07 7.46 -50.32
C ARG A 4 -18.13 6.52 -49.73
N LEU A 5 -17.94 5.22 -49.92
CA LEU A 5 -18.72 4.17 -49.23
C LEU A 5 -18.31 4.11 -47.76
N ILE A 6 -19.19 4.55 -46.86
CA ILE A 6 -19.12 4.22 -45.44
C ILE A 6 -19.68 2.80 -45.31
N ARG A 7 -18.82 1.81 -45.10
CA ARG A 7 -19.24 0.45 -44.73
C ARG A 7 -19.80 0.49 -43.31
N GLY A 8 -21.12 0.42 -43.18
CA GLY A 8 -21.78 0.21 -41.90
C GLY A 8 -21.41 -1.16 -41.30
N LEU A 9 -21.05 -1.18 -40.03
CA LEU A 9 -20.91 -2.42 -39.27
C LEU A 9 -22.28 -3.12 -39.22
N SER A 10 -22.31 -4.41 -39.59
CA SER A 10 -23.52 -5.23 -39.48
C SER A 10 -24.09 -5.17 -38.06
N GLY A 11 -25.41 -5.06 -37.92
CA GLY A 11 -26.09 -4.98 -36.62
C GLY A 11 -25.74 -6.14 -35.66
N ALA A 12 -25.35 -7.29 -36.20
CA ALA A 12 -24.85 -8.42 -35.42
C ALA A 12 -23.50 -8.14 -34.75
N ALA A 13 -22.60 -7.40 -35.41
CA ALA A 13 -21.31 -7.02 -34.84
C ALA A 13 -21.48 -6.01 -33.70
N VAL A 14 -22.38 -5.03 -33.87
CA VAL A 14 -22.71 -4.05 -32.82
C VAL A 14 -23.35 -4.74 -31.60
N PHE A 15 -24.22 -5.73 -31.83
CA PHE A 15 -24.83 -6.50 -30.76
C PHE A 15 -23.80 -7.33 -29.98
N LEU A 16 -22.89 -8.04 -30.68
CA LEU A 16 -21.85 -8.85 -30.03
C LEU A 16 -20.88 -8.00 -29.21
N VAL A 17 -20.46 -6.83 -29.73
CA VAL A 17 -19.62 -5.88 -28.98
C VAL A 17 -20.36 -5.35 -27.76
N SER A 18 -21.66 -5.04 -27.88
CA SER A 18 -22.47 -4.55 -26.76
C SER A 18 -22.66 -5.62 -25.68
N VAL A 19 -22.89 -6.88 -26.05
CA VAL A 19 -23.01 -8.00 -25.12
C VAL A 19 -21.67 -8.29 -24.43
N ALA A 20 -20.54 -8.22 -25.17
CA ALA A 20 -19.22 -8.36 -24.58
C ALA A 20 -18.91 -7.25 -23.57
N LEU A 21 -19.21 -6.00 -23.91
CA LEU A 21 -19.04 -4.86 -23.00
C LEU A 21 -19.94 -4.97 -21.76
N LEU A 22 -21.20 -5.39 -21.92
CA LEU A 22 -22.11 -5.62 -20.78
C LEU A 22 -21.65 -6.79 -19.91
N SER A 23 -21.12 -7.87 -20.50
CA SER A 23 -20.57 -9.01 -19.76
C SER A 23 -19.29 -8.63 -18.98
N MET A 24 -18.40 -7.85 -19.59
CA MET A 24 -17.22 -7.31 -18.93
C MET A 24 -17.58 -6.36 -17.79
N ARG A 25 -18.57 -5.47 -18.00
CA ARG A 25 -19.05 -4.54 -16.96
C ARG A 25 -19.73 -5.29 -15.81
N HIS A 26 -20.48 -6.35 -16.11
CA HIS A 26 -21.10 -7.20 -15.09
C HIS A 26 -20.05 -8.00 -14.29
N ARG A 27 -19.00 -8.53 -14.95
CA ARG A 27 -17.88 -9.18 -14.24
C ARG A 27 -17.12 -8.22 -13.34
N GLY A 28 -16.76 -7.02 -13.85
CA GLY A 28 -16.09 -5.99 -13.04
C GLY A 28 -16.91 -5.54 -11.84
N ALA A 29 -18.23 -5.39 -12.00
CA ALA A 29 -19.13 -5.07 -10.89
C ALA A 29 -19.22 -6.21 -9.85
N GLN A 30 -19.23 -7.47 -10.31
CA GLN A 30 -19.31 -8.64 -9.44
C GLN A 30 -18.01 -8.88 -8.66
N GLU A 31 -16.85 -8.57 -9.25
CA GLU A 31 -15.55 -8.60 -8.56
C GLU A 31 -15.40 -7.46 -7.55
N THR A 32 -15.84 -6.24 -7.92
CA THR A 32 -15.88 -5.10 -6.98
C THR A 32 -16.79 -5.40 -5.79
N ALA A 33 -17.95 -6.02 -6.03
CA ALA A 33 -18.85 -6.46 -4.97
C ALA A 33 -18.25 -7.57 -4.09
N ARG A 34 -17.40 -8.43 -4.65
CA ARG A 34 -16.68 -9.47 -3.90
C ARG A 34 -15.56 -8.89 -3.04
N TYR A 35 -14.86 -7.86 -3.53
CA TYR A 35 -13.85 -7.12 -2.76
C TYR A 35 -14.50 -6.35 -1.59
N LEU A 36 -15.59 -5.63 -1.86
CA LEU A 36 -16.42 -5.00 -0.83
C LEU A 36 -16.99 -6.04 0.14
N GLY A 37 -17.39 -7.22 -0.34
CA GLY A 37 -17.88 -8.31 0.50
C GLY A 37 -16.80 -8.92 1.41
N LEU A 38 -15.57 -9.08 0.92
CA LEU A 38 -14.42 -9.52 1.71
C LEU A 38 -14.03 -8.46 2.75
N SER A 39 -13.95 -7.19 2.36
CA SER A 39 -13.69 -6.06 3.26
C SER A 39 -14.77 -5.91 4.33
N LYS A 40 -16.05 -6.01 3.95
CA LYS A 40 -17.19 -5.94 4.89
C LYS A 40 -17.25 -7.16 5.82
N GLY A 41 -17.00 -8.36 5.30
CA GLY A 41 -16.89 -9.57 6.13
C GLY A 41 -15.69 -9.55 7.09
N MET A 42 -14.64 -8.80 6.78
CA MET A 42 -13.52 -8.54 7.68
C MET A 42 -13.89 -7.52 8.77
N ALA A 43 -14.64 -6.46 8.43
CA ALA A 43 -15.11 -5.44 9.38
C ALA A 43 -16.15 -5.99 10.39
N GLU A 44 -17.16 -6.72 9.92
CA GLU A 44 -18.20 -7.35 10.77
C GLU A 44 -17.59 -8.34 11.78
N LYS A 45 -16.50 -9.02 11.39
CA LYS A 45 -15.78 -9.95 12.26
C LYS A 45 -14.93 -9.25 13.31
N LEU A 46 -14.50 -8.01 13.05
CA LEU A 46 -13.79 -7.16 14.00
C LEU A 46 -14.75 -6.67 15.11
N GLU A 47 -15.98 -6.29 14.76
CA GLU A 47 -17.01 -5.87 15.72
C GLU A 47 -17.49 -7.00 16.63
N GLN A 48 -17.58 -8.22 16.10
CA GLN A 48 -18.00 -9.37 16.92
C GLN A 48 -16.94 -9.81 17.93
N GLN A 49 -15.66 -9.47 17.68
CA GLN A 49 -14.57 -9.75 18.60
C GLN A 49 -14.33 -8.63 19.63
N SER A 50 -14.73 -7.39 19.35
CA SER A 50 -14.64 -6.28 20.31
C SER A 50 -15.79 -6.24 21.32
N ARG A 51 -16.89 -6.98 21.08
CA ARG A 51 -18.04 -7.09 22.00
C ARG A 51 -17.98 -8.25 23.00
N ALA A 52 -16.94 -9.09 22.96
CA ALA A 52 -16.78 -10.18 23.93
C ALA A 52 -15.84 -9.75 25.07
N SER A 53 -16.41 -9.31 26.19
CA SER A 53 -15.69 -9.14 27.45
C SER A 53 -15.40 -10.51 28.09
N PRO A 54 -14.26 -10.69 28.80
CA PRO A 54 -13.92 -11.96 29.45
C PRO A 54 -14.39 -11.98 30.91
N GLU A 55 -15.22 -12.95 31.27
CA GLU A 55 -15.41 -13.40 32.66
C GLU A 55 -14.91 -14.85 32.81
N ASP A 56 -14.27 -15.08 33.96
CA ASP A 56 -13.88 -16.35 34.59
C ASP A 56 -12.69 -17.16 34.05
N ALA A 57 -11.55 -17.01 34.74
CA ALA A 57 -10.70 -18.13 35.14
C ALA A 57 -9.81 -17.76 36.35
N MET A 58 -10.31 -17.99 37.57
CA MET A 58 -9.47 -18.25 38.73
C MET A 58 -9.01 -19.72 38.69
N GLY A 59 -7.70 -19.96 38.73
CA GLY A 59 -7.13 -21.30 38.90
C GLY A 59 -5.61 -21.23 38.95
N GLY A 60 -5.05 -21.26 40.16
CA GLY A 60 -3.62 -21.12 40.42
C GLY A 60 -2.79 -22.36 40.06
N GLY A 61 -1.48 -22.14 39.92
CA GLY A 61 -0.46 -23.19 39.81
C GLY A 61 0.86 -22.65 39.26
N GLY A 62 1.79 -22.30 40.15
CA GLY A 62 3.09 -21.75 39.78
C GLY A 62 4.09 -22.78 39.25
N SER A 63 4.99 -22.35 38.36
CA SER A 63 6.37 -22.84 38.28
C SER A 63 7.24 -21.97 37.35
N ARG A 64 8.25 -21.32 37.97
CA ARG A 64 9.61 -21.00 37.49
C ARG A 64 9.80 -20.48 36.05
N GLN A 65 9.90 -19.15 35.95
CA GLN A 65 10.48 -18.42 34.83
C GLN A 65 12.01 -18.40 34.95
N LYS A 66 12.71 -18.90 33.93
CA LYS A 66 14.16 -18.70 33.74
C LYS A 66 14.32 -17.62 32.67
N ASP A 67 14.74 -16.44 33.08
CA ASP A 67 15.11 -15.34 32.18
C ASP A 67 16.36 -15.73 31.38
N LEU A 68 16.23 -15.78 30.06
CA LEU A 68 17.36 -15.65 29.14
C LEU A 68 17.28 -14.25 28.52
N GLN A 69 17.93 -13.28 29.18
CA GLN A 69 18.31 -12.02 28.55
C GLN A 69 19.44 -12.32 27.57
N VAL A 70 19.15 -12.22 26.26
CA VAL A 70 20.16 -12.22 25.20
C VAL A 70 20.49 -10.77 24.90
N HIS A 71 21.64 -10.30 25.40
CA HIS A 71 22.25 -9.06 24.93
C HIS A 71 22.92 -9.30 23.55
N PRO A 72 22.70 -8.46 22.53
CA PRO A 72 23.45 -8.57 21.28
C PRO A 72 24.88 -8.04 21.48
N PRO A 73 25.90 -8.68 20.87
CA PRO A 73 27.29 -8.30 21.05
C PRO A 73 27.62 -7.02 20.30
N GLU A 74 28.30 -6.10 20.99
CA GLU A 74 28.90 -4.89 20.41
C GLU A 74 30.05 -5.27 19.46
N GLY A 75 29.95 -4.82 18.21
CA GLY A 75 31.02 -5.01 17.23
C GLY A 75 30.83 -4.18 15.97
N GLY A 76 31.56 -3.06 15.88
CA GLY A 76 31.97 -2.43 14.61
C GLY A 76 30.94 -1.57 13.87
N ARG A 77 30.61 -0.39 14.41
CA ARG A 77 29.93 0.67 13.63
C ARG A 77 30.90 1.28 12.61
N THR A 78 30.84 0.80 11.37
CA THR A 78 30.88 1.73 10.23
C THR A 78 29.44 2.17 9.99
N GLU A 79 29.06 3.24 10.70
CA GLU A 79 27.73 3.84 10.66
C GLU A 79 27.55 4.55 9.32
N TRP A 80 27.17 3.81 8.28
CA TRP A 80 26.56 4.43 7.10
C TRP A 80 25.25 5.07 7.59
N SER A 81 25.25 6.38 7.81
CA SER A 81 24.05 7.10 8.20
C SER A 81 23.05 7.01 7.05
N LEU A 82 21.95 6.27 7.26
CA LEU A 82 20.87 6.16 6.29
C LEU A 82 20.38 7.57 5.90
N THR A 83 20.25 7.81 4.59
CA THR A 83 19.69 9.05 4.04
C THR A 83 18.40 8.75 3.27
N LEU A 84 17.62 9.80 2.94
CA LEU A 84 16.48 9.62 2.03
C LEU A 84 16.92 9.04 0.68
N GLY A 85 18.12 9.38 0.21
CA GLY A 85 18.71 8.84 -1.02
C GLY A 85 18.90 7.32 -1.01
N ASP A 86 18.76 6.64 0.12
CA ASP A 86 18.84 5.18 0.22
C ASP A 86 17.47 4.49 0.10
N ILE A 87 16.38 5.26 0.02
CA ILE A 87 14.99 4.80 0.04
C ILE A 87 14.36 5.00 -1.34
N PHE A 88 13.75 3.96 -1.87
CA PHE A 88 12.91 3.99 -3.05
C PHE A 88 11.44 3.94 -2.62
N ILE A 89 10.69 4.98 -2.96
CA ILE A 89 9.28 5.09 -2.61
C ILE A 89 8.46 4.87 -3.89
N ALA A 90 7.64 3.83 -3.92
CA ALA A 90 6.71 3.55 -4.98
C ALA A 90 5.30 3.98 -4.59
N VAL A 91 4.66 4.78 -5.44
CA VAL A 91 3.25 5.18 -5.30
C VAL A 91 2.46 4.55 -6.43
N LYS A 92 1.52 3.67 -6.09
CA LYS A 92 0.63 3.04 -7.06
C LYS A 92 -0.60 3.90 -7.29
N THR A 93 -0.90 4.19 -8.55
CA THR A 93 -2.10 4.93 -8.94
C THR A 93 -2.68 4.38 -10.25
N THR A 94 -3.72 5.03 -10.74
CA THR A 94 -4.39 4.75 -12.01
C THR A 94 -4.88 6.05 -12.63
N LYS A 95 -5.08 6.08 -13.95
CA LYS A 95 -5.48 7.29 -14.71
C LYS A 95 -6.61 8.08 -14.06
N ARG A 96 -7.64 7.38 -13.55
CA ARG A 96 -8.81 8.00 -12.90
C ARG A 96 -8.48 8.84 -11.66
N PHE A 97 -7.31 8.65 -11.07
CA PHE A 97 -6.88 9.31 -9.83
C PHE A 97 -5.71 10.29 -10.00
N HIS A 98 -5.24 10.50 -11.23
CA HIS A 98 -4.18 11.47 -11.51
C HIS A 98 -4.52 12.88 -11.03
N GLN A 99 -5.74 13.34 -11.29
CA GLN A 99 -6.18 14.66 -10.84
C GLN A 99 -6.66 14.64 -9.38
N SER A 100 -7.55 13.71 -9.06
CA SER A 100 -8.28 13.74 -7.78
C SER A 100 -7.45 13.33 -6.56
N ARG A 101 -6.35 12.59 -6.75
CA ARG A 101 -5.48 12.11 -5.66
C ARG A 101 -4.03 12.53 -5.85
N MET A 102 -3.45 12.27 -7.03
CA MET A 102 -2.02 12.51 -7.23
C MET A 102 -1.63 13.99 -7.18
N GLU A 103 -2.47 14.92 -7.66
CA GLU A 103 -2.17 16.37 -7.52
C GLU A 103 -2.00 16.78 -6.06
N LEU A 104 -2.84 16.26 -5.16
CA LEU A 104 -2.73 16.49 -3.72
C LEU A 104 -1.41 15.95 -3.16
N LEU A 105 -1.02 14.72 -3.54
CA LEU A 105 0.24 14.15 -3.04
C LEU A 105 1.46 14.91 -3.55
N LEU A 106 1.43 15.33 -4.83
CA LEU A 106 2.47 16.15 -5.46
C LEU A 106 2.62 17.54 -4.84
N ASP A 107 1.51 18.14 -4.40
CA ASP A 107 1.50 19.43 -3.70
C ASP A 107 1.96 19.32 -2.24
N THR A 108 1.85 18.12 -1.66
CA THR A 108 2.12 17.88 -0.24
C THR A 108 3.38 17.02 -0.06
N TRP A 109 3.27 15.79 0.43
CA TRP A 109 4.42 15.03 0.91
C TRP A 109 5.41 14.64 -0.19
N ILE A 110 4.97 14.44 -1.45
CA ILE A 110 5.88 14.11 -2.54
C ILE A 110 6.83 15.29 -2.82
N SER A 111 6.40 16.53 -2.55
CA SER A 111 7.29 17.70 -2.69
C SER A 111 8.54 17.62 -1.78
N GLN A 112 8.45 16.88 -0.67
CA GLN A 112 9.52 16.71 0.33
C GLN A 112 10.40 15.49 0.09
N ALA A 113 10.00 14.58 -0.80
CA ALA A 113 10.72 13.33 -1.11
C ALA A 113 10.69 13.01 -2.62
N ARG A 114 10.67 14.05 -3.46
CA ARG A 114 10.44 13.92 -4.90
C ARG A 114 11.49 13.04 -5.58
N GLU A 115 12.75 13.20 -5.20
CA GLU A 115 13.88 12.45 -5.78
C GLU A 115 13.86 10.95 -5.43
N GLN A 116 13.13 10.58 -4.38
CA GLN A 116 13.00 9.19 -3.91
C GLN A 116 11.71 8.54 -4.40
N THR A 117 10.75 9.34 -4.87
CA THR A 117 9.39 8.90 -5.17
C THR A 117 9.22 8.62 -6.65
N TYR A 118 8.64 7.45 -6.96
CA TYR A 118 8.29 7.00 -8.30
C TYR A 118 6.81 6.62 -8.35
N VAL A 119 6.09 7.12 -9.35
CA VAL A 119 4.65 6.92 -9.51
C VAL A 119 4.40 5.89 -10.60
N PHE A 120 3.69 4.81 -10.27
CA PHE A 120 3.38 3.72 -11.19
C PHE A 120 1.91 3.79 -11.59
N THR A 121 1.64 3.96 -12.88
CA THR A 121 0.28 4.13 -13.41
C THR A 121 0.07 3.39 -14.73
N ASP A 122 -1.19 3.21 -15.11
CA ASP A 122 -1.63 2.43 -16.27
C ASP A 122 -1.66 3.22 -17.59
N GLU A 123 -1.86 4.54 -17.56
CA GLU A 123 -1.97 5.35 -18.78
C GLU A 123 -1.14 6.62 -18.75
N GLU A 124 -0.72 7.07 -19.94
CA GLU A 124 0.04 8.30 -20.11
C GLU A 124 -0.73 9.55 -19.68
N ASP A 125 0.02 10.50 -19.14
CA ASP A 125 -0.50 11.79 -18.71
C ASP A 125 0.58 12.88 -18.75
N ASP A 126 0.45 13.78 -19.71
CA ASP A 126 1.41 14.88 -19.89
C ASP A 126 1.43 15.84 -18.71
N ALA A 127 0.33 16.01 -17.96
CA ALA A 127 0.31 16.87 -16.78
C ALA A 127 1.11 16.24 -15.64
N LEU A 128 0.88 14.95 -15.38
CA LEU A 128 1.64 14.21 -14.38
C LEU A 128 3.13 14.14 -14.77
N LYS A 129 3.44 13.85 -16.03
CA LYS A 129 4.82 13.81 -16.56
C LYS A 129 5.51 15.17 -16.45
N ARG A 130 4.82 16.28 -16.72
CA ARG A 130 5.36 17.63 -16.50
C ARG A 130 5.69 17.90 -15.03
N ARG A 131 4.89 17.37 -14.09
CA ARG A 131 5.09 17.61 -12.66
C ARG A 131 6.17 16.74 -12.03
N ILE A 132 6.29 15.47 -12.42
CA ILE A 132 7.23 14.52 -11.78
C ILE A 132 8.34 13.99 -12.71
N GLY A 133 8.33 14.34 -13.99
CA GLY A 133 9.40 14.02 -14.93
C GLY A 133 9.58 12.52 -15.16
N ASN A 134 10.82 12.05 -15.14
CA ASN A 134 11.14 10.62 -15.36
C ASN A 134 10.80 9.72 -14.16
N HIS A 135 10.17 10.27 -13.12
CA HIS A 135 9.72 9.52 -11.95
C HIS A 135 8.30 8.95 -12.12
N VAL A 136 7.60 9.23 -13.23
CA VAL A 136 6.37 8.50 -13.57
C VAL A 136 6.71 7.33 -14.50
N VAL A 137 6.20 6.15 -14.15
CA VAL A 137 6.36 4.90 -14.89
C VAL A 137 4.98 4.47 -15.40
N PHE A 138 4.81 4.50 -16.72
CA PHE A 138 3.61 4.01 -17.40
C PHE A 138 3.77 2.51 -17.66
N THR A 139 3.10 1.69 -16.84
CA THR A 139 3.35 0.24 -16.77
C THR A 139 2.69 -0.55 -17.90
N ASN A 140 1.72 0.06 -18.61
CA ASN A 140 0.87 -0.61 -19.59
C ASN A 140 0.07 -1.80 -19.00
N CYS A 141 -0.05 -1.85 -17.66
CA CYS A 141 -0.94 -2.76 -16.96
C CYS A 141 -2.40 -2.30 -17.12
N SER A 142 -3.36 -3.19 -16.88
CA SER A 142 -4.78 -2.84 -16.89
C SER A 142 -5.10 -1.70 -15.89
N PRO A 143 -6.01 -0.77 -16.25
CA PRO A 143 -6.51 0.27 -15.34
C PRO A 143 -7.56 -0.25 -14.35
N GLU A 144 -7.97 -1.52 -14.48
CA GLU A 144 -8.91 -2.14 -13.56
C GLU A 144 -8.32 -2.30 -12.15
N HIS A 145 -9.20 -2.38 -11.17
CA HIS A 145 -8.84 -2.71 -9.79
C HIS A 145 -8.94 -4.22 -9.54
N SER A 146 -8.52 -5.02 -10.53
CA SER A 146 -8.57 -6.48 -10.48
C SER A 146 -7.26 -7.04 -9.93
N HIS A 147 -7.32 -8.25 -9.40
CA HIS A 147 -6.16 -8.93 -8.83
C HIS A 147 -4.96 -9.02 -9.81
N PRO A 148 -5.13 -9.38 -11.11
CA PRO A 148 -4.03 -9.35 -12.07
C PRO A 148 -3.48 -7.95 -12.35
N ALA A 149 -4.34 -6.93 -12.39
CA ALA A 149 -3.95 -5.55 -12.67
C ALA A 149 -3.06 -4.97 -11.56
N LEU A 150 -3.44 -5.18 -10.30
CA LEU A 150 -2.65 -4.77 -9.13
C LEU A 150 -1.32 -5.53 -9.05
N SER A 151 -1.36 -6.84 -9.29
CA SER A 151 -0.15 -7.69 -9.34
C SER A 151 0.84 -7.23 -10.42
N CYS A 152 0.34 -6.82 -11.58
CA CYS A 152 1.16 -6.30 -12.67
C CYS A 152 1.88 -4.99 -12.27
N LYS A 153 1.16 -4.06 -11.63
CA LYS A 153 1.76 -2.79 -11.15
C LYS A 153 2.78 -3.06 -10.02
N MET A 154 2.46 -3.92 -9.06
CA MET A 154 3.39 -4.30 -7.98
C MET A 154 4.67 -4.95 -8.52
N ALA A 155 4.59 -5.78 -9.56
CA ALA A 155 5.78 -6.33 -10.23
C ALA A 155 6.66 -5.23 -10.81
N ALA A 156 6.05 -4.23 -11.47
CA ALA A 156 6.77 -3.09 -12.04
C ALA A 156 7.46 -2.24 -10.96
N GLU A 157 6.79 -2.02 -9.82
CA GLU A 157 7.37 -1.33 -8.65
C GLU A 157 8.59 -2.06 -8.13
N PHE A 158 8.46 -3.38 -7.96
CA PHE A 158 9.51 -4.24 -7.43
C PHE A 158 10.73 -4.29 -8.36
N ASP A 159 10.52 -4.46 -9.67
CA ASP A 159 11.60 -4.49 -10.67
C ASP A 159 12.32 -3.14 -10.76
N ALA A 160 11.57 -2.02 -10.73
CA ALA A 160 12.15 -0.68 -10.72
C ALA A 160 12.98 -0.42 -9.45
N PHE A 161 12.51 -0.88 -8.28
CA PHE A 161 13.29 -0.82 -7.06
C PHE A 161 14.60 -1.61 -7.17
N LEU A 162 14.57 -2.86 -7.66
CA LEU A 162 15.78 -3.67 -7.81
C LEU A 162 16.80 -2.96 -8.72
N ALA A 163 16.32 -2.42 -9.84
CA ALA A 163 17.13 -1.67 -10.80
C ALA A 163 17.71 -0.36 -10.23
N SER A 164 17.02 0.29 -9.29
CA SER A 164 17.46 1.54 -8.68
C SER A 164 18.72 1.43 -7.81
N GLY A 165 19.08 0.22 -7.37
CA GLY A 165 20.21 0.00 -6.46
C GLY A 165 19.98 0.46 -5.01
N ARG A 166 18.81 1.02 -4.67
CA ARG A 166 18.48 1.56 -3.34
C ARG A 166 18.40 0.47 -2.28
N SER A 167 18.63 0.86 -1.03
CA SER A 167 18.72 -0.02 0.14
C SER A 167 17.35 -0.43 0.69
N TRP A 168 16.34 0.41 0.50
CA TRP A 168 14.98 0.19 1.00
C TRP A 168 13.94 0.41 -0.09
N PHE A 169 12.97 -0.50 -0.17
CA PHE A 169 11.76 -0.37 -0.96
C PHE A 169 10.61 -0.02 -0.03
N CYS A 170 9.84 1.03 -0.30
CA CYS A 170 8.60 1.32 0.41
C CYS A 170 7.46 1.51 -0.59
N HIS A 171 6.40 0.73 -0.41
CA HIS A 171 5.18 0.81 -1.20
C HIS A 171 4.14 1.69 -0.50
N LEU A 172 3.43 2.51 -1.27
CA LEU A 172 2.26 3.30 -0.85
C LEU A 172 1.19 3.31 -1.96
N ASP A 173 -0.07 3.44 -1.56
CA ASP A 173 -1.18 3.75 -2.45
C ASP A 173 -1.38 5.27 -2.60
N ASP A 174 -2.11 5.69 -3.64
CA ASP A 174 -2.36 7.11 -3.96
C ASP A 174 -3.31 7.85 -2.98
N ASP A 175 -3.79 7.18 -1.94
CA ASP A 175 -4.52 7.79 -0.82
C ASP A 175 -3.73 7.76 0.50
N ASN A 176 -2.41 7.53 0.43
CA ASN A 176 -1.51 7.64 1.58
C ASN A 176 -0.76 8.98 1.64
N TYR A 177 -0.56 9.47 2.86
CA TYR A 177 0.39 10.53 3.19
C TYR A 177 1.62 9.91 3.83
N LEU A 178 2.81 10.19 3.28
CA LEU A 178 4.07 9.78 3.88
C LEU A 178 4.68 10.92 4.69
N ASN A 179 5.22 10.62 5.86
CA ASN A 179 6.16 11.49 6.56
C ASN A 179 7.60 10.99 6.33
N PRO A 180 8.38 11.61 5.42
CA PRO A 180 9.72 11.11 5.08
C PRO A 180 10.70 11.12 6.26
N GLN A 181 10.55 12.07 7.19
CA GLN A 181 11.42 12.16 8.37
C GLN A 181 11.12 11.04 9.38
N ALA A 182 9.84 10.75 9.62
CA ALA A 182 9.46 9.62 10.45
C ALA A 182 9.87 8.28 9.81
N LEU A 183 9.73 8.15 8.48
CA LEU A 183 10.19 6.98 7.75
C LEU A 183 11.70 6.78 7.90
N LEU A 184 12.49 7.83 7.65
CA LEU A 184 13.95 7.78 7.76
C LEU A 184 14.39 7.38 9.17
N LYS A 185 13.78 7.99 10.19
CA LYS A 185 14.03 7.64 11.60
C LYS A 185 13.70 6.18 11.89
N LEU A 186 12.57 5.67 11.42
CA LEU A 186 12.20 4.27 11.60
C LEU A 186 13.23 3.33 10.95
N LEU A 187 13.55 3.56 9.68
CA LEU A 187 14.44 2.67 8.92
C LEU A 187 15.90 2.74 9.43
N SER A 188 16.32 3.86 10.02
CA SER A 188 17.65 3.98 10.65
C SER A 188 17.86 3.02 11.83
N SER A 189 16.79 2.48 12.40
CA SER A 189 16.85 1.49 13.48
C SER A 189 17.13 0.06 12.99
N TYR A 190 17.23 -0.14 11.67
CA TYR A 190 17.43 -1.43 11.03
C TYR A 190 18.60 -1.41 10.05
N SER A 191 19.26 -2.55 9.86
CA SER A 191 20.21 -2.72 8.78
C SER A 191 19.52 -3.22 7.51
N ALA A 192 19.76 -2.56 6.37
CA ALA A 192 19.32 -3.06 5.06
C ALA A 192 20.01 -4.38 4.65
N MET A 193 21.05 -4.79 5.39
CA MET A 193 21.73 -6.08 5.27
C MET A 193 21.07 -7.20 6.08
N TRP A 194 19.93 -6.94 6.71
CA TRP A 194 19.08 -7.94 7.35
C TRP A 194 17.79 -8.14 6.56
N ASP A 195 17.10 -9.24 6.82
CA ASP A 195 15.81 -9.51 6.18
C ASP A 195 14.71 -8.74 6.93
N VAL A 196 14.41 -7.53 6.45
CA VAL A 196 13.43 -6.63 7.10
C VAL A 196 12.22 -6.44 6.21
N TYR A 197 11.03 -6.72 6.76
CA TYR A 197 9.72 -6.42 6.20
C TYR A 197 8.88 -5.73 7.28
N LEU A 198 8.58 -4.44 7.09
CA LEU A 198 7.89 -3.59 8.06
C LEU A 198 6.54 -3.16 7.53
N GLY A 199 5.51 -3.16 8.38
CA GLY A 199 4.21 -2.59 8.05
C GLY A 199 3.15 -2.93 9.08
N LYS A 200 1.92 -2.50 8.82
CA LYS A 200 0.75 -2.79 9.66
C LYS A 200 0.19 -4.17 9.29
N PRO A 201 0.12 -5.14 10.21
CA PRO A 201 -0.57 -6.40 9.93
C PRO A 201 -2.05 -6.15 9.61
N SER A 202 -2.56 -6.75 8.54
CA SER A 202 -3.95 -6.55 8.09
C SER A 202 -5.00 -7.21 8.97
N LEU A 203 -4.62 -8.28 9.67
CA LEU A 203 -5.49 -9.07 10.53
C LEU A 203 -4.89 -9.12 11.95
N ASN A 204 -5.68 -9.58 12.92
CA ASN A 204 -5.18 -9.93 14.26
C ASN A 204 -4.59 -11.36 14.33
N ARG A 205 -4.51 -12.04 13.19
CA ARG A 205 -4.00 -13.40 13.03
C ARG A 205 -3.46 -13.58 11.60
N PRO A 206 -2.56 -14.55 11.36
CA PRO A 206 -2.16 -14.91 10.01
C PRO A 206 -3.38 -15.27 9.14
N ILE A 207 -3.36 -14.89 7.85
CA ILE A 207 -4.37 -15.33 6.89
C ILE A 207 -4.20 -16.82 6.62
N HIS A 208 -5.30 -17.51 6.35
CA HIS A 208 -5.30 -18.88 5.86
C HIS A 208 -5.60 -18.87 4.37
N ALA A 209 -4.76 -19.51 3.57
CA ALA A 209 -4.93 -19.60 2.13
C ALA A 209 -4.58 -20.99 1.61
N SER A 210 -4.84 -21.19 0.32
CA SER A 210 -4.55 -22.44 -0.38
C SER A 210 -3.61 -22.15 -1.55
N GLU A 211 -2.42 -22.73 -1.50
CA GLU A 211 -1.48 -22.76 -2.62
C GLU A 211 -1.88 -23.89 -3.58
N THR A 212 -2.04 -23.57 -4.86
CA THR A 212 -2.26 -24.57 -5.91
C THR A 212 -0.95 -25.28 -6.26
N LEU A 213 -0.94 -26.62 -6.22
CA LEU A 213 0.19 -27.47 -6.56
C LEU A 213 -0.01 -28.14 -7.94
N PRO A 214 1.05 -28.72 -8.53
CA PRO A 214 0.90 -29.62 -9.67
C PRO A 214 -0.13 -30.72 -9.40
N ASN A 215 -0.85 -31.16 -10.43
CA ASN A 215 -1.92 -32.17 -10.38
C ASN A 215 -3.20 -31.75 -9.65
N ASN A 216 -3.52 -30.45 -9.64
CA ASN A 216 -4.74 -29.89 -8.99
C ASN A 216 -4.84 -30.18 -7.48
N GLN A 217 -3.72 -30.49 -6.83
CA GLN A 217 -3.67 -30.58 -5.38
C GLN A 217 -3.57 -29.18 -4.77
N THR A 218 -4.00 -29.03 -3.52
CA THR A 218 -3.86 -27.78 -2.79
C THR A 218 -3.11 -28.00 -1.49
N LYS A 219 -2.26 -27.05 -1.14
CA LYS A 219 -1.54 -26.99 0.13
C LYS A 219 -2.07 -25.84 0.95
N SER A 220 -2.48 -26.12 2.19
CA SER A 220 -2.83 -25.06 3.12
C SER A 220 -1.58 -24.30 3.55
N VAL A 221 -1.66 -22.97 3.48
CA VAL A 221 -0.60 -22.06 3.91
C VAL A 221 -1.18 -21.03 4.88
N ARG A 222 -0.33 -20.55 5.78
CA ARG A 222 -0.68 -19.58 6.82
C ARG A 222 0.47 -18.60 7.00
N PHE A 223 0.18 -17.30 6.88
CA PHE A 223 1.20 -16.24 6.91
C PHE A 223 0.63 -14.89 7.30
N TRP A 224 1.47 -13.99 7.80
CA TRP A 224 1.14 -12.57 7.94
C TRP A 224 1.47 -11.79 6.67
N PHE A 225 0.80 -10.65 6.50
CA PHE A 225 1.09 -9.70 5.43
C PHE A 225 0.79 -8.28 5.94
N ALA A 226 1.57 -7.31 5.45
CA ALA A 226 1.31 -5.91 5.70
C ALA A 226 0.17 -5.41 4.79
N THR A 227 -0.76 -4.63 5.34
CA THR A 227 -1.85 -4.00 4.58
C THR A 227 -1.26 -3.06 3.52
N GLY A 228 -1.55 -3.31 2.23
CA GLY A 228 -1.04 -2.47 1.13
C GLY A 228 -1.37 -0.99 1.30
N GLY A 229 -2.63 -0.68 1.59
CA GLY A 229 -3.12 0.69 1.80
C GLY A 229 -2.72 1.34 3.14
N ALA A 230 -1.87 0.70 3.96
CA ALA A 230 -1.13 1.36 5.04
C ALA A 230 0.30 1.71 4.63
N GLY A 231 0.76 1.20 3.49
CA GLY A 231 2.16 1.16 3.10
C GLY A 231 2.98 0.14 3.88
N PHE A 232 4.09 -0.28 3.28
CA PHE A 232 5.05 -1.20 3.88
C PHE A 232 6.45 -0.97 3.33
N CYS A 233 7.48 -1.43 4.03
CA CYS A 233 8.88 -1.33 3.58
C CYS A 233 9.62 -2.67 3.64
N ILE A 234 10.49 -2.90 2.66
CA ILE A 234 11.30 -4.11 2.48
C ILE A 234 12.76 -3.71 2.27
N SER A 235 13.66 -4.34 3.01
CA SER A 235 15.11 -4.21 2.80
C SER A 235 15.56 -4.82 1.47
N ARG A 236 16.61 -4.26 0.84
CA ARG A 236 17.18 -4.79 -0.41
C ARG A 236 17.61 -6.25 -0.28
N LYS A 237 18.15 -6.67 0.86
CA LYS A 237 18.54 -8.07 1.09
C LYS A 237 17.34 -9.00 1.00
N LEU A 238 16.24 -8.69 1.68
CA LEU A 238 15.03 -9.49 1.61
C LEU A 238 14.44 -9.50 0.20
N ALA A 239 14.33 -8.33 -0.44
CA ALA A 239 13.87 -8.23 -1.82
C ALA A 239 14.70 -9.08 -2.79
N SER A 240 16.03 -9.11 -2.63
CA SER A 240 16.90 -9.96 -3.47
C SER A 240 16.55 -11.45 -3.37
N LYS A 241 16.10 -11.93 -2.19
CA LYS A 241 15.62 -13.30 -2.02
C LYS A 241 14.25 -13.53 -2.67
N MET A 242 13.41 -12.51 -2.76
CA MET A 242 12.06 -12.59 -3.33
C MET A 242 12.08 -12.70 -4.88
N VAL A 243 13.18 -12.34 -5.54
CA VAL A 243 13.33 -12.30 -7.02
C VAL A 243 12.72 -13.50 -7.76
N PRO A 244 12.95 -14.78 -7.36
CA PRO A 244 12.40 -15.93 -8.07
C PRO A 244 10.87 -15.99 -8.11
N TRP A 245 10.18 -15.27 -7.21
CA TRP A 245 8.72 -15.24 -7.10
C TRP A 245 8.13 -13.85 -7.39
N ALA A 246 8.90 -12.78 -7.29
CA ALA A 246 8.39 -11.41 -7.36
C ALA A 246 8.83 -10.62 -8.60
N SER A 247 9.93 -10.99 -9.27
CA SER A 247 10.42 -10.20 -10.41
C SER A 247 9.73 -10.58 -11.72
N GLY A 248 9.45 -9.58 -12.57
CA GLY A 248 8.78 -9.73 -13.85
C GLY A 248 7.45 -10.47 -13.74
N ARG A 249 7.21 -11.42 -14.65
CA ARG A 249 5.96 -12.19 -14.69
C ARG A 249 5.73 -13.08 -13.46
N ASN A 250 6.77 -13.34 -12.66
CA ASN A 250 6.68 -14.28 -11.55
C ASN A 250 5.75 -13.78 -10.45
N PHE A 251 5.64 -12.45 -10.26
CA PHE A 251 4.72 -11.90 -9.26
C PHE A 251 3.28 -12.30 -9.56
N LEU A 252 2.85 -12.09 -10.80
CA LEU A 252 1.52 -12.47 -11.27
C LEU A 252 1.30 -13.99 -11.17
N SER A 253 2.27 -14.80 -11.62
CA SER A 253 2.17 -16.25 -11.48
C SER A 253 2.05 -16.67 -10.01
N THR A 254 2.80 -16.04 -9.11
CA THR A 254 2.75 -16.35 -7.67
C THR A 254 1.42 -15.92 -7.06
N SER A 255 0.88 -14.78 -7.45
CA SER A 255 -0.40 -14.28 -6.96
C SER A 255 -1.56 -15.16 -7.45
N GLU A 256 -1.49 -15.68 -8.69
CA GLU A 256 -2.44 -16.65 -9.24
C GLU A 256 -2.41 -18.01 -8.52
N LEU A 257 -1.25 -18.46 -8.04
CA LEU A 257 -1.13 -19.73 -7.29
C LEU A 257 -1.95 -19.73 -6.00
N ILE A 258 -1.99 -18.59 -5.30
CA ILE A 258 -2.71 -18.41 -4.03
C ILE A 258 -4.06 -17.71 -4.18
N ARG A 259 -4.31 -17.06 -5.34
CA ARG A 259 -5.52 -16.29 -5.67
C ARG A 259 -5.83 -15.19 -4.66
N LEU A 260 -4.80 -14.47 -4.23
CA LEU A 260 -4.90 -13.40 -3.25
C LEU A 260 -4.29 -12.09 -3.78
N PRO A 261 -4.73 -10.92 -3.30
CA PRO A 261 -4.22 -9.61 -3.70
C PRO A 261 -2.68 -9.47 -3.65
N ASP A 262 -2.19 -8.38 -4.23
CA ASP A 262 -0.76 -8.07 -4.33
C ASP A 262 -0.07 -7.96 -2.96
N ASP A 263 -0.70 -7.30 -1.97
CA ASP A 263 -0.16 -7.20 -0.61
C ASP A 263 -0.06 -8.57 0.10
N CYS A 264 -1.07 -9.41 -0.06
CA CYS A 264 -1.08 -10.79 0.40
C CYS A 264 0.01 -11.62 -0.31
N THR A 265 0.24 -11.37 -1.60
CA THR A 265 1.28 -12.04 -2.39
C THR A 265 2.67 -11.67 -1.88
N VAL A 266 2.91 -10.40 -1.53
CA VAL A 266 4.15 -9.96 -0.89
C VAL A 266 4.38 -10.71 0.41
N GLY A 267 3.39 -10.74 1.32
CA GLY A 267 3.50 -11.47 2.59
C GLY A 267 3.69 -12.97 2.41
N TYR A 268 3.00 -13.57 1.45
CA TYR A 268 3.15 -14.98 1.09
C TYR A 268 4.57 -15.30 0.62
N ILE A 269 5.14 -14.51 -0.30
CA ILE A 269 6.51 -14.72 -0.77
C ILE A 269 7.47 -14.62 0.41
N ILE A 270 7.33 -13.58 1.24
CA ILE A 270 8.23 -13.30 2.37
C ILE A 270 8.19 -14.45 3.39
N GLU A 271 7.02 -14.80 3.91
CA GLU A 271 6.91 -15.77 5.01
C GLU A 271 6.95 -17.22 4.53
N CYS A 272 6.34 -17.54 3.38
CA CYS A 272 6.20 -18.93 2.93
C CYS A 272 7.27 -19.37 1.93
N LYS A 273 7.94 -18.46 1.21
CA LYS A 273 8.95 -18.82 0.20
C LYS A 273 10.38 -18.52 0.61
N VAL A 274 10.62 -17.39 1.29
CA VAL A 274 12.00 -16.95 1.61
C VAL A 274 12.33 -16.93 3.09
N GLY A 275 11.39 -17.32 3.96
CA GLY A 275 11.60 -17.47 5.40
C GLY A 275 11.80 -16.15 6.16
N GLY A 276 11.33 -15.03 5.60
CA GLY A 276 11.23 -13.76 6.32
C GLY A 276 10.01 -13.72 7.23
N GLN A 277 9.82 -12.59 7.93
CA GLN A 277 8.67 -12.37 8.82
C GLN A 277 8.21 -10.93 8.72
N LEU A 278 6.90 -10.69 8.79
CA LEU A 278 6.39 -9.35 9.01
C LEU A 278 6.80 -8.86 10.41
N LEU A 279 7.45 -7.71 10.46
CA LEU A 279 7.71 -6.95 11.68
C LEU A 279 6.57 -5.93 11.85
N PRO A 280 5.62 -6.17 12.78
CA PRO A 280 4.50 -5.27 12.99
C PRO A 280 4.97 -3.88 13.40
N ASN A 281 4.40 -2.85 12.79
CA ASN A 281 4.72 -1.49 13.15
C ASN A 281 3.45 -0.62 13.24
N THR A 282 3.30 0.10 14.35
CA THR A 282 2.11 0.91 14.66
C THR A 282 2.17 2.32 14.08
N LEU A 283 3.22 2.67 13.34
CA LEU A 283 3.36 3.97 12.68
C LEU A 283 2.79 3.98 11.25
N PHE A 284 2.34 2.82 10.75
CA PHE A 284 1.71 2.69 9.45
C PHE A 284 0.19 2.60 9.62
N HIS A 285 -0.55 3.42 8.88
CA HIS A 285 -2.00 3.52 9.03
C HIS A 285 -2.74 3.49 7.70
N SER A 286 -3.84 2.72 7.66
CA SER A 286 -4.74 2.59 6.51
C SER A 286 -6.10 3.20 6.84
N HIS A 287 -6.84 3.68 5.83
CA HIS A 287 -8.24 4.05 6.02
C HIS A 287 -9.15 2.85 6.34
N LEU A 288 -8.62 1.62 6.40
CA LEU A 288 -9.33 0.42 6.89
C LEU A 288 -9.29 0.26 8.42
N GLU A 289 -8.69 1.21 9.14
CA GLU A 289 -8.78 1.32 10.60
C GLU A 289 -9.37 2.67 11.02
N ASN A 290 -9.89 2.81 12.24
CA ASN A 290 -10.46 4.08 12.67
C ASN A 290 -9.37 5.14 12.92
N LEU A 291 -9.14 6.03 11.95
CA LEU A 291 -8.09 7.04 11.97
C LEU A 291 -8.31 8.13 13.02
N GLN A 292 -9.54 8.30 13.50
CA GLN A 292 -9.87 9.23 14.59
C GLN A 292 -9.36 8.75 15.96
N LEU A 293 -8.99 7.47 16.07
CA LEU A 293 -8.38 6.94 17.30
C LEU A 293 -6.91 7.31 17.44
N ILE A 294 -6.26 7.82 16.38
CA ILE A 294 -4.87 8.27 16.44
C ILE A 294 -4.85 9.61 17.19
N PRO A 295 -4.17 9.72 18.35
CA PRO A 295 -4.16 10.97 19.10
C PRO A 295 -3.52 12.10 18.28
N ALA A 296 -4.11 13.29 18.30
CA ALA A 296 -3.60 14.45 17.56
C ALA A 296 -2.12 14.77 17.88
N SER A 297 -1.70 14.53 19.14
CA SER A 297 -0.31 14.71 19.60
C SER A 297 0.69 13.72 18.98
N GLN A 298 0.20 12.64 18.38
CA GLN A 298 0.98 11.58 17.76
C GLN A 298 0.99 11.65 16.22
N LEU A 299 0.14 12.47 15.60
CA LEU A 299 -0.01 12.49 14.14
C LEU A 299 1.31 12.83 13.41
N MET A 300 2.12 13.72 13.96
CA MET A 300 3.38 14.17 13.35
C MET A 300 4.50 13.13 13.42
N GLN A 301 4.33 12.08 14.21
CA GLN A 301 5.29 10.99 14.40
C GLN A 301 4.94 9.74 13.58
N GLN A 302 3.75 9.70 12.97
CA GLN A 302 3.33 8.58 12.14
C GLN A 302 4.14 8.56 10.84
N VAL A 303 4.41 7.36 10.33
CA VAL A 303 5.14 7.14 9.08
C VAL A 303 4.19 7.30 7.90
N THR A 304 3.05 6.63 7.95
CA THR A 304 1.99 6.80 6.95
C THR A 304 0.65 7.11 7.61
N LEU A 305 -0.14 7.91 6.93
CA LEU A 305 -1.56 8.12 7.21
C LEU A 305 -2.33 7.91 5.91
N SER A 306 -3.65 7.77 6.00
CA SER A 306 -4.51 7.53 4.82
C SER A 306 -5.79 8.35 4.94
N TYR A 307 -6.59 8.33 3.89
CA TYR A 307 -7.99 8.75 3.91
C TYR A 307 -8.81 7.84 3.00
N GLY A 308 -10.09 7.72 3.29
CA GLY A 308 -10.97 6.90 2.45
C GLY A 308 -12.34 6.70 3.06
N VAL A 309 -13.12 5.81 2.45
CA VAL A 309 -14.43 5.43 2.99
C VAL A 309 -14.26 4.15 3.79
N PHE A 310 -14.66 4.17 5.06
CA PHE A 310 -14.71 3.02 5.94
C PHE A 310 -16.11 2.94 6.54
N GLU A 311 -16.77 1.77 6.43
CA GLU A 311 -18.14 1.57 6.95
C GLU A 311 -19.15 2.64 6.48
N ASN A 312 -19.07 3.02 5.19
CA ASN A 312 -19.88 4.08 4.56
C ASN A 312 -19.68 5.49 5.13
N LYS A 313 -18.63 5.71 5.93
CA LYS A 313 -18.26 7.02 6.45
C LYS A 313 -16.91 7.43 5.91
N LEU A 314 -16.75 8.74 5.70
CA LEU A 314 -15.44 9.30 5.43
C LEU A 314 -14.56 9.10 6.68
N ASN A 315 -13.45 8.42 6.49
CA ASN A 315 -12.47 8.10 7.52
C ASN A 315 -11.20 8.90 7.24
N VAL A 316 -10.94 9.87 8.11
CA VAL A 316 -9.84 10.81 8.06
C VAL A 316 -9.30 11.02 9.47
N ILE A 317 -8.06 11.48 9.57
CA ILE A 317 -7.47 11.89 10.85
C ILE A 317 -8.21 13.09 11.46
N GLU A 318 -8.22 13.17 12.79
CA GLU A 318 -8.73 14.34 13.50
C GLU A 318 -7.61 15.34 13.74
N LEU A 319 -7.64 16.45 13.00
CA LEU A 319 -6.61 17.49 13.06
C LEU A 319 -7.22 18.88 12.93
N SER A 320 -6.85 19.76 13.86
CA SER A 320 -7.26 21.16 13.86
C SER A 320 -6.42 21.98 12.89
N GLY A 321 -7.07 22.58 11.89
CA GLY A 321 -6.49 23.57 10.98
C GLY A 321 -5.19 23.15 10.26
N PRO A 322 -4.53 24.08 9.54
CA PRO A 322 -5.01 25.43 9.24
C PRO A 322 -6.21 25.47 8.28
N PHE A 323 -6.48 24.39 7.52
CA PHE A 323 -7.62 24.35 6.61
C PHE A 323 -8.90 23.83 7.29
N SER A 324 -10.02 24.49 7.01
CA SER A 324 -11.34 24.03 7.42
C SER A 324 -11.70 22.69 6.77
N PRO A 325 -12.60 21.89 7.35
CA PRO A 325 -13.17 20.70 6.71
C PRO A 325 -13.79 20.94 5.33
N GLN A 326 -14.03 22.18 4.91
CA GLN A 326 -14.53 22.51 3.58
C GLN A 326 -13.40 22.71 2.57
N GLU A 327 -12.24 23.18 3.01
CA GLU A 327 -11.08 23.48 2.16
C GLU A 327 -10.16 22.26 1.93
N ASP A 328 -10.15 21.30 2.84
CA ASP A 328 -9.44 20.01 2.68
C ASP A 328 -10.36 18.80 3.03
N PRO A 329 -11.54 18.70 2.41
CA PRO A 329 -12.65 17.90 2.91
C PRO A 329 -12.40 16.41 2.90
N SER A 330 -11.66 15.93 1.91
CA SER A 330 -11.53 14.50 1.63
C SER A 330 -10.38 13.82 2.36
N SER A 331 -9.34 14.56 2.78
CA SER A 331 -8.07 13.93 3.18
C SER A 331 -7.48 14.42 4.50
N ARG A 332 -7.62 15.73 4.82
CA ARG A 332 -6.86 16.40 5.89
C ARG A 332 -5.35 16.47 5.64
N PHE A 333 -4.88 16.09 4.45
CA PHE A 333 -3.45 16.05 4.09
C PHE A 333 -2.84 17.44 3.91
N ARG A 334 -3.60 18.44 3.43
CA ARG A 334 -3.09 19.82 3.36
C ARG A 334 -2.88 20.36 4.76
N SER A 335 -3.83 20.11 5.66
CA SER A 335 -3.70 20.46 7.07
C SER A 335 -2.48 19.79 7.71
N LEU A 336 -2.38 18.46 7.59
CA LEU A 336 -1.24 17.69 8.09
C LEU A 336 0.09 18.20 7.55
N HIS A 337 0.15 18.51 6.25
CA HIS A 337 1.33 19.04 5.61
C HIS A 337 1.79 20.36 6.23
N CYS A 338 0.86 21.28 6.50
CA CYS A 338 1.20 22.56 7.13
C CYS A 338 1.62 22.44 8.59
N HIS A 339 1.16 21.42 9.32
CA HIS A 339 1.69 21.14 10.66
C HIS A 339 3.13 20.60 10.61
N LEU A 340 3.46 19.78 9.61
CA LEU A 340 4.81 19.23 9.41
C LEU A 340 5.79 20.25 8.78
N TYR A 341 5.31 21.07 7.86
CA TYR A 341 6.08 21.98 7.00
C TYR A 341 5.41 23.36 6.95
N PRO A 342 5.38 24.11 8.08
CA PRO A 342 4.64 25.38 8.18
C PRO A 342 5.17 26.47 7.23
N ASP A 343 6.44 26.38 6.82
CA ASP A 343 7.08 27.34 5.91
C ASP A 343 6.65 27.15 4.44
N THR A 344 5.84 26.14 4.14
CA THR A 344 5.29 25.94 2.80
C THR A 344 4.44 27.14 2.40
N SER A 345 4.71 27.75 1.24
CA SER A 345 4.17 29.07 0.87
C SER A 345 2.65 29.20 0.91
N TRP A 346 1.91 28.13 0.57
CA TRP A 346 0.46 28.11 0.57
C TRP A 346 -0.15 27.79 1.95
N CYS A 347 0.65 27.34 2.92
CA CYS A 347 0.21 27.20 4.31
C CYS A 347 0.05 28.57 4.97
N LEU A 348 0.96 29.51 4.68
CA LEU A 348 0.93 30.88 5.21
C LEU A 348 -0.34 31.63 4.78
N GLN A 349 -0.82 31.37 3.56
CA GLN A 349 -2.06 31.95 3.03
C GLN A 349 -3.32 31.49 3.76
N ALA A 350 -3.29 30.29 4.35
CA ALA A 350 -4.41 29.73 5.11
C ALA A 350 -4.51 30.27 6.55
N VAL A 351 -3.42 30.84 7.08
CA VAL A 351 -3.35 31.39 8.45
C VAL A 351 -3.77 32.87 8.51
N GLY A 352 -4.08 33.50 7.37
CA GLY A 352 -4.66 34.85 7.32
C GLY A 352 -3.74 35.92 7.90
N TRP A 353 -2.54 36.07 7.33
CA TRP A 353 -1.68 37.25 7.53
C TRP A 353 -1.85 38.25 6.40
#